data_AF-A0A7L4RP39-F1
#
_entry.id   AF-A0A7L4RP39-F1
#
_cell.length_a   1.000
_cell.length_b   1.000
_cell.length_c   1.000
_cell.angle_alpha   90.00
_cell.angle_beta   90.00
_cell.angle_gamma   90.00
#
_symmetry.space_group_name_H-M   'P 1'
#
loop_
_entity.id
_entity.type
_entity.pdbx_description
1 polymer ?
#
loop_
_entity_poly.entity_id
_entity_poly.type
_entity_poly.pdbx_seq_one_letter_code
_entity_poly.pdbx_strand_id
1 'polypeptide(L)'
;MNRKGQVALEFLTTYGWVIVGIILFIAVLLYYGMFDPLRFVSRQCNFELGLPCTAYKLESSPATGGTVFIVQLSNNLGYDISLPPASILLNVENVGKPGKQTYAGNCTPAAPYTVKKGETFTCIVNIT
;
A
#
# COMPACT_ATOMS: atom_id res chain seq x y z
N MET A 1 19.24 12.72 -66.53
CA MET A 1 20.14 12.88 -65.35
C MET A 1 19.35 13.48 -64.20
N ASN A 2 19.12 12.70 -63.14
CA ASN A 2 18.23 13.05 -62.04
C ASN A 2 18.97 13.94 -61.02
N ARG A 3 19.13 15.23 -61.36
CA ARG A 3 19.95 16.20 -60.61
C ARG A 3 19.49 16.43 -59.15
N LYS A 4 18.24 16.09 -58.82
CA LYS A 4 17.67 16.30 -57.48
C LYS A 4 18.28 15.38 -56.41
N GLY A 5 18.55 14.12 -56.75
CA GLY A 5 19.14 13.16 -55.81
C GLY A 5 20.62 13.46 -55.50
N GLN A 6 21.34 14.01 -56.48
CA GLN A 6 22.74 14.39 -56.33
C GLN A 6 22.90 15.60 -55.39
N VAL A 7 22.01 16.59 -55.51
CA VAL A 7 21.97 17.75 -54.61
C VAL A 7 21.60 17.34 -53.18
N ALA A 8 20.64 16.41 -53.02
CA ALA A 8 20.25 15.92 -51.70
C ALA A 8 21.40 15.19 -50.97
N LEU A 9 22.22 14.42 -51.70
CA LEU A 9 23.38 13.73 -51.13
C LEU A 9 24.51 14.69 -50.73
N GLU A 10 24.70 15.78 -51.47
CA GLU A 10 25.68 16.83 -51.17
C GLU A 10 25.31 17.63 -49.91
N PHE A 11 24.02 17.89 -49.72
CA PHE A 11 23.52 18.49 -48.48
C PHE A 11 23.66 17.54 -47.27
N LEU A 12 23.39 16.24 -47.45
CA LEU A 12 23.50 15.25 -46.38
C LEU A 12 24.94 15.12 -45.86
N THR A 13 25.95 15.13 -46.74
CA THR A 13 27.36 15.01 -46.35
C THR A 13 27.90 16.28 -45.69
N THR A 14 27.49 17.47 -46.15
CA THR A 14 27.93 18.76 -45.58
C THR A 14 27.44 18.95 -44.13
N TYR A 15 26.22 18.51 -43.84
CA TYR A 15 25.65 18.52 -42.49
C TYR A 15 25.76 17.17 -41.77
N GLY A 16 26.55 16.23 -42.31
CA GLY A 16 26.67 14.88 -41.75
C GLY A 16 27.15 14.89 -40.28
N TRP A 17 28.07 15.80 -39.94
CA TRP A 17 28.53 15.98 -38.56
C TRP A 17 27.43 16.47 -37.61
N VAL A 18 26.48 17.28 -38.10
CA VAL A 18 25.31 17.74 -37.33
C VAL A 18 24.38 16.57 -37.07
N ILE A 19 24.12 15.74 -38.08
CA ILE A 19 23.28 14.55 -37.96
C ILE A 19 23.89 13.56 -36.95
N VAL A 20 25.20 13.35 -37.01
CA VAL A 20 25.93 12.52 -36.03
C VAL A 20 25.78 13.11 -34.62
N GLY A 21 25.93 14.42 -34.46
CA GLY A 21 25.74 15.09 -33.17
C GLY A 21 24.33 14.87 -32.58
N ILE A 22 23.28 14.98 -33.41
CA ILE A 22 21.89 14.74 -32.99
C ILE A 22 21.68 13.29 -32.56
N ILE A 23 22.19 12.32 -33.33
CA ILE A 23 22.07 10.90 -32.99
C ILE A 23 22.78 10.60 -31.67
N LEU A 24 23.97 11.17 -31.45
CA LEU A 24 24.72 11.02 -30.20
C LEU A 24 23.95 11.57 -29.01
N PHE A 25 23.34 12.74 -29.16
CA PHE A 25 22.51 13.35 -28.13
C PHE A 25 21.30 12.48 -27.78
N ILE A 26 20.58 11.98 -28.79
CA ILE A 26 19.43 11.08 -28.59
C ILE A 26 19.88 9.77 -27.91
N ALA A 27 21.02 9.19 -28.30
CA ALA A 27 21.57 7.99 -27.69
C ALA A 27 21.87 8.19 -26.20
N VAL A 28 22.43 9.36 -25.83
CA VAL A 28 22.66 9.73 -24.43
C VAL A 28 21.36 9.86 -23.66
N LEU A 29 20.34 10.52 -24.22
CA LEU A 29 19.03 10.67 -23.58
C LEU A 29 18.31 9.32 -23.36
N LEU A 30 18.43 8.40 -24.33
CA LEU A 30 17.91 7.04 -24.24
C LEU A 30 18.67 6.23 -23.18
N TYR A 31 20.00 6.34 -23.15
CA TYR A 31 20.84 5.69 -22.13
C TYR A 31 20.48 6.14 -20.71
N TYR A 32 20.22 7.43 -20.52
CA TYR A 32 19.77 7.97 -19.24
C TYR A 32 18.29 7.70 -18.93
N GLY A 33 17.55 7.04 -19.83
CA GLY A 33 16.15 6.68 -19.60
C GLY A 33 15.24 7.89 -19.44
N MET A 34 15.55 9.02 -20.10
CA MET A 34 14.73 10.24 -20.02
C MET A 34 13.33 10.04 -20.62
N PHE A 35 13.18 9.05 -21.50
CA PHE A 35 11.92 8.63 -22.09
C PHE A 35 11.21 7.51 -21.31
N ASP A 36 11.65 7.20 -20.08
CA ASP A 36 10.93 6.28 -19.19
C ASP A 36 9.98 7.09 -18.28
N PRO A 37 8.69 7.25 -18.66
CA PRO A 37 7.73 8.00 -17.85
C PRO A 37 7.48 7.34 -16.48
N LEU A 38 7.81 6.05 -16.30
CA LEU A 38 7.62 5.37 -15.01
C LEU A 38 8.60 5.85 -13.95
N ARG A 39 9.70 6.53 -14.32
CA ARG A 39 10.64 7.13 -13.35
C ARG A 39 10.06 8.37 -12.66
N PHE A 40 9.12 9.06 -13.29
CA PHE A 40 8.45 10.24 -12.73
C PHE A 40 7.18 9.86 -11.96
N VAL A 41 6.68 8.65 -12.14
CA VAL A 41 5.58 8.12 -11.34
C VAL A 41 6.15 7.62 -10.02
N SER A 42 5.93 8.40 -8.96
CA SER A 42 6.23 7.95 -7.61
C SER A 42 5.48 6.65 -7.35
N ARG A 43 6.18 5.60 -6.89
CA ARG A 43 5.52 4.40 -6.37
C ARG A 43 4.82 4.77 -5.07
N GLN A 44 3.57 5.18 -5.19
CA GLN A 44 2.70 5.50 -4.06
C GLN A 44 2.01 4.23 -3.58
N CYS A 45 2.19 3.90 -2.30
CA CYS A 45 1.37 2.92 -1.61
C CYS A 45 0.24 3.68 -0.93
N ASN A 46 -0.94 3.67 -1.54
CA ASN A 46 -2.14 4.25 -0.94
C ASN A 46 -2.78 3.18 -0.05
N PHE A 47 -2.80 3.41 1.26
CA PHE A 47 -3.60 2.61 2.17
C PHE A 47 -5.06 3.06 2.05
N GLU A 48 -5.87 2.36 1.26
CA GLU A 48 -7.32 2.48 1.37
C GLU A 48 -7.78 1.85 2.68
N LEU A 49 -8.67 2.55 3.40
CA LEU A 49 -9.31 2.08 4.63
C LEU A 49 -10.29 0.94 4.32
N GLY A 50 -9.76 -0.24 3.99
CA GLY A 50 -10.54 -1.45 3.71
C GLY A 50 -10.97 -2.21 4.96
N LEU A 51 -10.88 -1.62 6.15
CA LEU A 51 -11.29 -2.22 7.43
C LEU A 51 -12.19 -1.28 8.23
N PRO A 52 -13.38 -0.91 7.73
CA PRO A 52 -14.30 -0.07 8.47
C PRO A 52 -14.72 -0.75 9.79
N CYS A 53 -14.75 0.04 10.87
CA CYS A 53 -15.33 -0.36 12.15
C CYS A 53 -16.86 -0.27 12.04
N THR A 54 -17.54 -1.41 12.14
CA THR A 54 -19.00 -1.50 12.03
C THR A 54 -19.69 -1.32 13.38
N ALA A 55 -19.05 -1.81 14.45
CA ALA A 55 -19.56 -1.65 15.82
C ALA A 55 -18.43 -1.79 16.85
N TYR A 56 -18.63 -1.22 18.03
CA TYR A 56 -17.76 -1.42 19.18
C TYR A 56 -18.58 -1.43 20.47
N LYS A 57 -18.11 -2.18 21.47
CA LYS A 57 -18.70 -2.24 22.81
C LYS A 57 -17.64 -2.46 23.87
N LEU A 58 -17.93 -1.96 25.07
CA LEU A 58 -17.16 -2.16 26.29
C LEU A 58 -18.05 -2.87 27.29
N GLU A 59 -17.62 -4.02 27.79
CA GLU A 59 -18.38 -4.84 28.74
C GLU A 59 -17.51 -5.17 29.94
N SER A 60 -18.10 -5.30 31.13
CA SER A 60 -17.40 -5.88 32.28
C SER A 60 -17.29 -7.39 32.10
N SER A 61 -16.10 -7.99 32.23
CA SER A 61 -15.95 -9.45 32.28
C SER A 61 -16.17 -9.94 33.71
N PRO A 62 -17.29 -10.62 34.00
CA PRO A 62 -17.49 -11.23 35.32
C PRO A 62 -16.50 -12.37 35.60
N ALA A 63 -15.86 -12.94 34.57
CA ALA A 63 -14.91 -14.04 34.72
C ALA A 63 -13.49 -13.58 35.14
N THR A 64 -13.14 -12.32 34.89
CA THR A 64 -11.77 -11.79 35.12
C THR A 64 -11.75 -10.58 36.05
N GLY A 65 -12.92 -10.04 36.43
CA GLY A 65 -13.02 -8.79 37.20
C GLY A 65 -12.53 -7.54 36.45
N GLY A 66 -12.32 -7.66 35.14
CA GLY A 66 -11.77 -6.62 34.26
C GLY A 66 -12.78 -6.08 33.24
N THR A 67 -12.32 -5.20 32.36
CA THR A 67 -13.12 -4.67 31.25
C THR A 67 -12.76 -5.40 29.96
N VAL A 68 -13.71 -5.66 29.07
CA VAL A 68 -13.50 -6.28 27.77
C VAL A 68 -13.92 -5.29 26.70
N PHE A 69 -13.02 -5.04 25.76
CA PHE A 69 -13.30 -4.28 24.57
C PHE A 69 -13.57 -5.22 23.41
N ILE A 70 -14.73 -5.05 22.76
CA ILE A 70 -15.16 -5.87 21.64
C ILE A 70 -15.40 -4.95 20.46
N VAL A 71 -14.78 -5.23 19.33
CA VAL A 71 -14.89 -4.43 18.10
C VAL A 71 -15.24 -5.33 16.93
N GLN A 72 -16.14 -4.85 16.07
CA GLN A 72 -16.53 -5.49 14.83
C GLN A 72 -15.97 -4.68 13.66
N LEU A 73 -15.28 -5.38 12.78
CA LEU A 73 -14.61 -4.84 11.60
C LEU A 73 -15.12 -5.59 10.37
N SER A 74 -15.15 -4.95 9.21
CA SER A 74 -15.48 -5.60 7.95
C SER A 74 -14.28 -5.66 7.03
N ASN A 75 -14.02 -6.79 6.38
CA ASN A 75 -12.97 -6.89 5.37
C ASN A 75 -13.47 -6.35 4.02
N ASN A 76 -13.14 -5.10 3.71
CA ASN A 76 -13.42 -4.46 2.43
C ASN A 76 -12.15 -4.23 1.57
N LEU A 77 -11.06 -4.95 1.87
CA LEU A 77 -9.78 -4.82 1.15
C LEU A 77 -9.78 -5.44 -0.25
N GLY A 78 -10.86 -6.13 -0.64
CA GLY A 78 -10.98 -6.76 -1.96
C GLY A 78 -10.29 -8.12 -2.10
N TYR A 79 -9.62 -8.59 -1.04
CA TYR A 79 -8.97 -9.89 -0.94
C TYR A 79 -9.12 -10.46 0.49
N ASP A 80 -8.86 -11.75 0.65
CA ASP A 80 -8.96 -12.44 1.94
C ASP A 80 -7.79 -12.08 2.85
N ILE A 81 -8.05 -11.86 4.14
CA ILE A 81 -7.02 -11.52 5.14
C ILE A 81 -6.86 -12.64 6.15
N SER A 82 -5.63 -12.85 6.64
CA SER A 82 -5.34 -13.78 7.73
C SER A 82 -5.04 -13.01 9.02
N LEU A 83 -5.75 -13.33 10.09
CA LEU A 83 -5.69 -12.67 11.39
C LEU A 83 -5.08 -13.63 12.42
N PRO A 84 -3.75 -13.68 12.58
CA PRO A 84 -3.11 -14.56 13.55
C PRO A 84 -3.50 -14.21 15.00
N PRO A 85 -3.16 -15.05 15.99
CA PRO A 85 -3.29 -14.67 17.40
C PRO A 85 -2.62 -13.32 17.68
N ALA A 86 -3.22 -12.50 18.54
CA ALA A 86 -2.78 -11.12 18.84
C ALA A 86 -2.82 -10.14 17.65
N SER A 87 -3.73 -10.33 16.68
CA SER A 87 -3.87 -9.47 15.50
C SER A 87 -4.38 -8.04 15.77
N ILE A 88 -4.85 -7.75 16.99
CA ILE A 88 -5.30 -6.41 17.37
C ILE A 88 -4.57 -5.92 18.62
N LEU A 89 -4.16 -4.65 18.60
CA LEU A 89 -3.56 -3.96 19.73
C LEU A 89 -4.44 -2.79 20.12
N LEU A 90 -4.84 -2.74 21.39
CA LEU A 90 -5.60 -1.64 21.96
C LEU A 90 -4.70 -0.83 22.88
N ASN A 91 -4.52 0.45 22.55
CA ASN A 91 -3.85 1.39 23.42
C ASN A 91 -4.89 2.14 24.25
N VAL A 92 -4.82 1.98 25.57
CA VAL A 92 -5.66 2.70 26.52
C VAL A 92 -4.77 3.53 27.44
N GLU A 93 -5.30 4.65 27.90
CA GLU A 93 -4.61 5.54 28.82
C GLU A 93 -5.47 5.72 30.07
N ASN A 94 -4.86 5.52 31.25
CA ASN A 94 -5.51 5.67 32.56
C ASN A 94 -6.76 4.77 32.77
N VAL A 95 -6.76 3.56 32.20
CA VAL A 95 -7.78 2.52 32.45
C VAL A 95 -7.19 1.43 33.34
N GLY A 96 -7.65 1.31 34.59
CA GLY A 96 -7.19 0.32 35.57
C GLY A 96 -5.79 0.57 36.16
N LYS A 97 -4.87 1.16 35.39
CA LYS A 97 -3.51 1.54 35.79
C LYS A 97 -3.15 2.94 35.26
N PRO A 98 -2.33 3.72 35.98
CA PRO A 98 -1.84 5.00 35.48
C PRO A 98 -0.93 4.81 34.26
N GLY A 99 -1.03 5.72 33.30
CA GLY A 99 -0.21 5.72 32.08
C GLY A 99 -0.82 4.99 30.89
N LYS A 100 -0.04 4.88 29.81
CA LYS A 100 -0.43 4.20 28.57
C LYS A 100 -0.15 2.71 28.67
N GLN A 101 -1.17 1.90 28.42
CA GLN A 101 -1.10 0.46 28.41
C GLN A 101 -1.55 -0.07 27.06
N THR A 102 -0.87 -1.11 26.58
CA THR A 102 -1.19 -1.79 25.33
C THR A 102 -1.67 -3.20 25.64
N TYR A 103 -2.90 -3.52 25.25
CA TYR A 103 -3.50 -4.83 25.41
C TYR A 103 -3.63 -5.51 24.05
N ALA A 104 -3.18 -6.75 23.96
CA ALA A 104 -3.36 -7.58 22.76
C ALA A 104 -4.70 -8.31 22.82
N GLY A 105 -5.40 -8.38 21.70
CA GLY A 105 -6.63 -9.14 21.54
C GLY A 105 -6.61 -10.08 20.35
N ASN A 106 -7.59 -10.97 20.32
CA ASN A 106 -7.74 -11.95 19.26
C ASN A 106 -9.00 -11.65 18.45
N CYS A 107 -8.93 -11.91 17.15
CA CYS A 107 -10.07 -11.81 16.25
C CYS A 107 -10.64 -13.19 15.92
N THR A 108 -11.93 -13.23 15.66
CA THR A 108 -12.68 -14.42 15.23
C THR A 108 -12.93 -14.35 13.72
N PRO A 109 -12.71 -15.43 12.95
CA PRO A 109 -12.52 -16.81 13.38
C PRO A 109 -11.09 -17.13 13.86
N ALA A 110 -10.98 -17.89 14.97
CA ALA A 110 -9.71 -18.32 15.57
C ALA A 110 -9.05 -19.53 14.86
N ALA A 111 -9.70 -20.09 13.84
CA ALA A 111 -9.14 -21.04 12.88
C ALA A 111 -10.12 -21.08 11.69
N PRO A 112 -9.67 -21.00 10.43
CA PRO A 112 -8.30 -20.93 9.93
C PRO A 112 -7.71 -19.50 9.90
N TYR A 113 -8.18 -18.60 10.77
CA TYR A 113 -7.76 -17.19 10.83
C TYR A 113 -8.06 -16.36 9.57
N THR A 114 -8.67 -16.94 8.55
CA THR A 114 -8.99 -16.23 7.31
C THR A 114 -10.36 -15.58 7.36
N VAL A 115 -10.42 -14.28 7.11
CA VAL A 115 -11.65 -13.52 6.90
C VAL A 115 -11.77 -13.25 5.42
N LYS A 116 -12.84 -13.74 4.80
CA LYS A 116 -13.02 -13.57 3.35
C LYS A 116 -13.33 -12.11 3.01
N LYS A 117 -13.13 -11.76 1.75
CA LYS A 117 -13.62 -10.49 1.20
C LYS A 117 -15.11 -10.31 1.51
N GLY A 118 -15.44 -9.16 2.11
CA GLY A 118 -16.80 -8.75 2.45
C GLY A 118 -17.33 -9.32 3.77
N GLU A 119 -16.55 -10.15 4.48
CA GLU A 119 -16.98 -10.71 5.76
C GLU A 119 -16.66 -9.76 6.93
N THR A 120 -17.57 -9.77 7.92
CA THR A 120 -17.35 -9.10 9.20
C THR A 120 -16.70 -10.05 10.19
N PHE A 121 -15.73 -9.53 10.94
CA PHE A 121 -15.02 -10.26 11.98
C PHE A 121 -15.06 -9.49 13.30
N THR A 122 -15.06 -10.21 14.41
CA THR A 122 -15.12 -9.62 15.75
C THR A 122 -13.81 -9.84 16.48
N CYS A 123 -13.23 -8.79 17.02
CA CYS A 123 -12.03 -8.83 17.84
C CYS A 123 -12.36 -8.52 19.29
N ILE A 124 -11.72 -9.25 20.20
CA ILE A 124 -11.94 -9.17 21.63
C ILE A 124 -10.60 -8.90 22.30
N VAL A 125 -10.56 -7.85 23.14
CA VAL A 125 -9.40 -7.44 23.91
C VAL A 125 -9.80 -7.41 25.39
N ASN A 126 -9.07 -8.16 26.22
CA ASN A 126 -9.28 -8.16 27.66
C ASN A 126 -8.37 -7.11 28.31
N ILE A 127 -8.98 -6.20 29.07
CA ILE A 127 -8.32 -5.11 29.80
C ILE A 127 -8.31 -5.49 31.30
N THR A 128 -7.11 -5.74 31.82
CA THR A 128 -6.84 -6.14 33.22
C THR A 128 -5.88 -5.18 33.90
#